data_AF-A0A5V0QEW2-F1
#
_entry.id   AF-A0A5V0QEW2-F1
#
_cell.length_a   1.000
_cell.length_b   1.000
_cell.length_c   1.000
_cell.angle_alpha   90.00
_cell.angle_beta   90.00
_cell.angle_gamma   90.00
#
_symmetry.space_group_name_H-M   'P 1'
#
loop_
_entity.id
_entity.type
_entity.pdbx_description
1 polymer ?
#
loop_
_entity_poly.entity_id
_entity_poly.type
_entity_poly.pdbx_seq_one_letter_code
_entity_poly.pdbx_strand_id
1 'polypeptide(L)'
;MKKIATIASALIICLSMTGCDDKTSVEWYVKHHEDMFSKYTECLLADSWHEVSCQNVRSAMNLEMEKPDVQDGLAAAREKLIERNRNLMGHK
;
A
#
# COMPACT_ATOMS: atom_id res chain seq x y z
N MET A 1 -12.72 -62.25 5.12
CA MET A 1 -11.52 -61.54 4.62
C MET A 1 -11.95 -60.28 3.89
N LYS A 2 -11.67 -59.09 4.43
CA LYS A 2 -11.65 -57.83 3.67
C LYS A 2 -10.78 -56.85 4.45
N LYS A 3 -9.53 -56.76 4.01
CA LYS A 3 -8.57 -55.72 4.39
C LYS A 3 -8.85 -54.55 3.46
N ILE A 4 -9.12 -53.36 3.97
CA ILE A 4 -8.99 -52.14 3.17
C ILE A 4 -8.25 -51.14 4.06
N ALA A 5 -7.07 -50.78 3.58
CA ALA A 5 -6.03 -50.08 4.29
C ALA A 5 -6.44 -48.63 4.58
N THR A 6 -6.19 -48.21 5.82
CA THR A 6 -6.17 -46.81 6.25
C THR A 6 -5.00 -46.12 5.56
N ILE A 7 -5.28 -45.24 4.60
CA ILE A 7 -4.27 -44.32 4.05
C ILE A 7 -4.52 -42.97 4.71
N ALA A 8 -3.82 -42.73 5.81
CA ALA A 8 -3.70 -41.42 6.42
C ALA A 8 -2.85 -40.54 5.49
N SER A 9 -3.50 -39.78 4.62
CA SER A 9 -2.85 -38.78 3.79
C SER A 9 -2.56 -37.55 4.64
N ALA A 10 -1.42 -37.55 5.33
CA ALA A 10 -0.89 -36.36 5.97
C ALA A 10 -0.45 -35.37 4.89
N LEU A 11 -1.35 -34.48 4.49
CA LEU A 11 -0.99 -33.26 3.77
C LEU A 11 -0.19 -32.39 4.74
N ILE A 12 1.13 -32.51 4.71
CA ILE A 12 2.02 -31.54 5.32
C ILE A 12 1.93 -30.28 4.44
N ILE A 13 1.01 -29.40 4.79
CA ILE A 13 0.99 -28.04 4.24
C ILE A 13 2.18 -27.35 4.88
N CYS A 14 3.31 -27.32 4.18
CA CYS A 14 4.37 -26.36 4.44
C CYS A 14 3.82 -24.97 4.14
N LEU A 15 3.01 -24.42 5.06
CA LEU A 15 2.78 -22.99 5.18
C LEU A 15 4.15 -22.40 5.50
N SER A 16 4.87 -22.04 4.44
CA SER A 16 6.01 -21.15 4.54
C SER A 16 5.44 -19.85 5.10
N MET A 17 5.58 -19.69 6.42
CA MET A 17 5.33 -18.46 7.15
C MET A 17 6.39 -17.44 6.72
N THR A 18 6.37 -17.01 5.46
CA THR A 18 6.76 -15.63 5.18
C THR A 18 5.68 -14.81 5.86
N GLY A 19 6.02 -14.14 6.96
CA GLY A 19 5.08 -13.34 7.74
C GLY A 19 4.16 -12.57 6.80
N CYS A 20 2.85 -12.66 7.04
CA CYS A 20 1.87 -11.85 6.32
C CYS A 20 2.05 -10.41 6.84
N ASP A 21 3.19 -9.80 6.50
CA ASP A 21 3.49 -8.43 6.86
C ASP A 21 2.45 -7.58 6.17
N ASP A 22 1.59 -6.94 6.96
CA ASP A 22 0.57 -6.05 6.44
C ASP A 22 1.25 -4.82 5.82
N LYS A 23 1.49 -4.90 4.52
CA LYS A 23 2.09 -3.85 3.68
C LYS A 23 1.20 -2.63 3.50
N THR A 24 0.02 -2.60 4.14
CA THR A 24 -0.91 -1.48 4.08
C THR A 24 -1.08 -0.78 5.42
N SER A 25 -0.36 -1.21 6.45
CA SER A 25 -0.35 -0.59 7.77
C SER A 25 0.39 0.75 7.78
N VAL A 26 0.08 1.61 8.76
CA VAL A 26 0.81 2.87 8.99
C VAL A 26 2.31 2.59 9.22
N GLU A 27 2.62 1.58 10.02
CA GLU A 27 3.98 1.18 10.39
C GLU A 27 4.81 0.72 9.18
N TRP A 28 4.18 0.01 8.24
CA TRP A 28 4.83 -0.34 6.98
C TRP A 28 5.24 0.90 6.22
N TYR A 29 4.31 1.85 6.02
CA TYR A 29 4.59 3.07 5.26
C TYR A 29 5.64 3.97 5.92
N VAL A 30 5.65 4.08 7.25
CA VAL A 30 6.70 4.80 8.00
C VAL A 30 8.09 4.18 7.79
N LYS A 31 8.17 2.85 7.60
CA LYS A 31 9.44 2.15 7.34
C LYS A 31 9.83 2.13 5.85
N HIS A 32 8.87 2.33 4.96
CA HIS A 32 9.02 2.18 3.52
C HIS A 32 8.44 3.41 2.81
N HIS A 33 9.18 4.52 2.89
CA HIS A 33 8.73 5.81 2.35
C HIS A 33 8.43 5.76 0.84
N GLU A 34 9.12 4.92 0.06
CA GLU A 34 8.81 4.75 -1.37
C GLU A 34 7.38 4.22 -1.59
N ASP A 35 6.99 3.19 -0.84
CA ASP A 35 5.62 2.64 -0.87
C ASP A 35 4.61 3.67 -0.37
N MET A 36 4.98 4.44 0.66
CA MET A 36 4.17 5.53 1.18
C MET A 36 3.89 6.60 0.12
N PHE A 37 4.92 7.07 -0.58
CA PHE A 37 4.77 8.09 -1.63
C PHE A 37 3.96 7.58 -2.81
N SER A 38 4.23 6.34 -3.22
CA SER A 38 3.50 5.69 -4.31
C SER A 38 2.01 5.59 -3.98
N LYS A 39 1.67 5.03 -2.82
CA LYS A 39 0.27 4.86 -2.42
C LYS A 39 -0.42 6.19 -2.15
N TYR A 40 0.24 7.16 -1.50
CA TYR A 40 -0.35 8.48 -1.28
C TYR A 40 -0.68 9.19 -2.60
N THR A 41 0.23 9.10 -3.58
CA THR A 41 0.00 9.65 -4.93
C THR A 41 -1.19 8.99 -5.60
N GLU A 42 -1.28 7.65 -5.55
CA GLU A 42 -2.44 6.91 -6.07
C GLU A 42 -3.75 7.40 -5.45
N CYS A 43 -3.82 7.47 -4.12
CA CYS A 43 -5.00 7.92 -3.39
C CYS A 43 -5.40 9.36 -3.72
N LEU A 44 -4.40 10.25 -3.88
CA LEU A 44 -4.62 11.64 -4.28
C LEU A 44 -5.19 11.77 -5.70
N LEU A 45 -4.67 10.98 -6.64
CA LEU A 45 -5.11 11.01 -8.03
C LEU A 45 -6.47 10.33 -8.25
N ALA A 46 -6.80 9.31 -7.45
CA ALA A 46 -8.06 8.59 -7.52
C ALA A 46 -9.18 9.19 -6.64
N ASP A 47 -8.84 10.11 -5.74
CA ASP A 47 -9.74 10.63 -4.68
C ASP A 47 -10.32 9.50 -3.79
N SER A 48 -9.52 8.48 -3.50
CA SER A 48 -9.93 7.26 -2.79
C SER A 48 -9.68 7.31 -1.27
N TRP A 49 -9.75 8.49 -0.65
CA TRP A 49 -9.46 8.69 0.77
C TRP A 49 -10.39 7.97 1.76
N HIS A 50 -11.45 7.34 1.27
CA HIS A 50 -12.35 6.49 2.04
C HIS A 50 -11.77 5.09 2.29
N GLU A 51 -10.79 4.65 1.49
CA GLU A 51 -10.12 3.36 1.68
C GLU A 51 -9.20 3.36 2.90
N VAL A 52 -9.20 2.26 3.66
CA VAL A 52 -8.34 2.10 4.85
C VAL A 52 -6.86 2.27 4.50
N SER A 53 -6.41 1.73 3.37
CA SER A 53 -5.02 1.88 2.92
C SER A 53 -4.64 3.35 2.66
N CYS A 54 -5.56 4.13 2.10
CA CYS A 54 -5.39 5.56 1.87
C CYS A 54 -5.45 6.40 3.16
N GLN A 55 -6.22 5.96 4.15
CA GLN A 55 -6.21 6.56 5.48
C GLN A 55 -4.89 6.28 6.20
N ASN A 56 -4.40 5.05 6.11
CA ASN A 56 -3.14 4.63 6.72
C ASN A 56 -1.94 5.39 6.12
N VAL A 57 -1.85 5.47 4.79
CA VAL A 57 -0.76 6.21 4.14
C VAL A 57 -0.81 7.71 4.44
N ARG A 58 -2.02 8.30 4.55
CA ARG A 58 -2.18 9.70 4.95
C ARG A 58 -1.71 9.93 6.39
N SER A 59 -2.04 9.01 7.30
CA SER A 59 -1.55 9.05 8.68
C SER A 59 -0.02 8.93 8.74
N ALA A 60 0.58 8.01 7.98
CA ALA A 60 2.03 7.85 7.90
C ALA A 60 2.74 9.12 7.38
N MET A 61 2.23 9.70 6.27
CA MET A 61 2.74 10.97 5.74
C MET A 61 2.67 12.11 6.76
N ASN A 62 1.60 12.18 7.55
CA ASN A 62 1.45 13.21 8.58
C ASN A 62 2.40 13.00 9.76
N LEU A 63 2.65 11.75 10.17
CA LEU A 63 3.60 11.43 11.23
C LEU A 63 5.04 11.81 10.85
N GLU A 64 5.39 11.62 9.58
CA GLU A 64 6.76 11.79 9.09
C GLU A 64 6.97 13.16 8.38
N MET A 65 5.99 14.08 8.45
CA MET A 65 5.94 15.33 7.67
C MET A 65 7.13 16.28 7.88
N GLU A 66 7.82 16.17 9.02
CA GLU A 66 9.00 16.99 9.31
C GLU A 66 10.26 16.49 8.58
N LYS A 67 10.22 15.29 8.01
CA LYS A 67 11.36 14.73 7.26
C LYS A 67 11.43 15.32 5.84
N PRO A 68 12.62 15.75 5.38
CA PRO A 68 12.78 16.38 4.07
C PRO A 68 12.27 15.53 2.91
N ASP A 69 12.57 14.22 2.92
CA ASP A 69 12.17 13.30 1.85
C ASP A 69 10.64 13.13 1.78
N VAL A 70 9.94 13.23 2.91
CA VAL A 70 8.48 13.18 2.96
C VAL A 70 7.86 14.46 2.41
N GLN A 71 8.48 15.61 2.66
CA GLN A 71 8.06 16.89 2.07
C GLN A 71 8.25 16.89 0.56
N ASP A 72 9.38 16.37 0.08
CA ASP A 72 9.67 16.20 -1.35
C ASP A 72 8.66 15.24 -2.00
N GLY A 73 8.37 14.10 -1.35
CA GLY A 73 7.36 13.15 -1.82
C GLY A 73 5.96 13.76 -1.90
N LEU A 74 5.56 14.56 -0.91
CA LEU A 74 4.29 15.28 -0.93
C LEU A 74 4.22 16.33 -2.04
N ALA A 75 5.29 17.08 -2.25
CA ALA A 75 5.39 18.05 -3.34
C ALA A 75 5.24 17.35 -4.70
N ALA A 76 5.97 16.26 -4.93
CA ALA A 76 5.89 15.47 -6.15
C ALA A 76 4.48 14.89 -6.40
N ALA A 77 3.80 14.42 -5.35
CA ALA A 77 2.41 13.94 -5.47
C ALA A 77 1.45 15.06 -5.92
N ARG A 78 1.62 16.28 -5.37
CA ARG A 78 0.81 17.45 -5.74
C ARG A 78 1.09 17.91 -7.17
N GLU A 79 2.35 17.90 -7.60
CA GLU A 79 2.72 18.22 -8.98
C GLU A 79 2.02 17.28 -9.98
N LYS A 80 1.98 15.97 -9.71
CA LYS A 80 1.26 15.00 -10.53
C LYS A 80 -0.24 15.30 -10.63
N LEU A 81 -0.87 15.74 -9.53
CA LEU A 81 -2.28 16.15 -9.54
C LEU A 81 -2.51 17.40 -10.41
N ILE A 82 -1.61 18.39 -10.31
CA ILE A 82 -1.65 19.59 -11.14
C ILE A 82 -1.50 19.22 -12.62
N GLU A 83 -0.55 18.36 -12.95
CA GLU A 83 -0.32 17.86 -14.32
C GLU A 83 -1.57 17.14 -14.85
N ARG A 84 -2.15 16.20 -14.08
CA ARG A 84 -3.39 15.52 -14.45
C ARG A 84 -4.51 16.52 -14.77
N ASN A 85 -4.70 17.51 -13.90
CA ASN A 85 -5.75 18.52 -14.09
C ASN A 85 -5.50 19.41 -15.31
N ARG A 86 -4.23 19.79 -15.56
CA ARG A 86 -3.86 20.53 -16.78
C ARG A 86 -4.20 19.73 -18.04
N ASN A 87 -3.84 18.45 -18.07
CA ASN A 87 -4.13 17.57 -19.20
C ASN A 87 -5.65 17.44 -19.42
N LEU A 88 -6.44 17.26 -18.36
CA LEU A 88 -7.90 17.21 -18.46
C LEU A 88 -8.54 18.51 -19.00
N MET A 89 -7.95 19.67 -18.70
CA MET A 89 -8.44 20.97 -19.17
C MET A 89 -7.97 21.31 -20.59
N GLY A 90 -6.82 20.81 -21.04
CA GLY A 90 -6.30 21.01 -22.40
C GLY A 90 -6.91 20.09 -23.46
N HIS A 91 -7.69 19.09 -23.05
CA HIS A 91 -8.47 18.21 -23.94
C HIS A 91 -9.94 18.65 -24.12
N LYS A 92 -10.32 19.83 -23.60
CA LYS A 92 -11.61 20.47 -23.88
C LYS A 92 -11.49 21.47 -25.01
#